data_AF-A0A7D3ZZ17-F1
#
_entry.id   AF-A0A7D3ZZ17-F1
#
_cell.length_a   1.000
_cell.length_b   1.000
_cell.length_c   1.000
_cell.angle_alpha   90.00
_cell.angle_beta   90.00
_cell.angle_gamma   90.00
#
_symmetry.space_group_name_H-M   'P 1'
#
loop_
_entity.id
_entity.type
_entity.pdbx_description
1 polymer ?
#
loop_
_entity_poly.entity_id
_entity_poly.type
_entity_poly.pdbx_seq_one_letter_code
_entity_poly.pdbx_strand_id
1 'polypeptide(L)'
;MAPRDSIRRRAAYCAVAASVALAPSVIAASPALAAGCSGPPGHIDCNLTGVIGGGSGGGGGSGGGGGGGGGGSDAAPPPIDLNPNEAIGVNPVPGGAAPVAPAPPNTILLVQHAMDTAYFRVPKVHTAPAGKTYVRLRTSLWVTGFGPVKTDLIKVGAQAVQAEATPESVVWNLGEKQLNCGAGNGKESKTCSYTYQRSSAAQPGGSYKITATVTWTVHWTCDGADCQGNGGDLAPQQQTSVPTPLVVGEIQTTTSQ
;
A
#
# COMPACT_ATOMS: atom_id res chain seq x y z
N MET A 1 -14.73 -72.94 -36.80
CA MET A 1 -15.79 -72.07 -36.22
C MET A 1 -15.56 -70.66 -36.77
N ALA A 2 -16.62 -69.93 -37.12
CA ALA A 2 -16.55 -68.72 -37.97
C ALA A 2 -16.01 -67.46 -37.23
N PRO A 3 -15.60 -66.39 -37.96
CA PRO A 3 -14.69 -65.35 -37.46
C PRO A 3 -15.40 -64.09 -36.95
N ARG A 4 -14.63 -63.14 -36.41
CA ARG A 4 -14.98 -61.70 -36.41
C ARG A 4 -13.76 -60.82 -36.67
N ASP A 5 -13.82 -60.07 -37.76
CA ASP A 5 -12.99 -58.89 -38.01
C ASP A 5 -13.30 -57.76 -37.01
N SER A 6 -12.30 -56.93 -36.70
CA SER A 6 -12.51 -55.61 -36.10
C SER A 6 -11.51 -54.57 -36.60
N ILE A 7 -11.75 -54.14 -37.85
CA ILE A 7 -11.84 -52.73 -38.26
C ILE A 7 -10.72 -51.79 -37.77
N ARG A 8 -9.86 -51.37 -38.72
CA ARG A 8 -9.02 -50.17 -38.59
C ARG A 8 -9.89 -48.94 -38.27
N ARG A 9 -9.52 -48.15 -37.26
CA ARG A 9 -9.88 -46.72 -37.19
C ARG A 9 -8.65 -45.87 -36.92
N ARG A 10 -8.27 -45.07 -37.91
CA ARG A 10 -7.41 -43.91 -37.74
C ARG A 10 -8.27 -42.77 -37.19
N ALA A 11 -7.83 -42.13 -36.11
CA ALA A 11 -8.25 -40.79 -35.69
C ALA A 11 -6.97 -40.05 -35.31
N ALA A 12 -6.45 -39.18 -36.18
CA ALA A 12 -6.87 -37.78 -36.32
C ALA A 12 -6.42 -36.94 -35.12
N TYR A 13 -5.15 -36.53 -35.15
CA TYR A 13 -4.64 -35.43 -34.34
C TYR A 13 -5.29 -34.13 -34.83
N CYS A 14 -6.32 -33.64 -34.12
CA CYS A 14 -6.78 -32.26 -34.29
C CYS A 14 -5.88 -31.32 -33.50
N ALA A 15 -4.91 -30.71 -34.17
CA ALA A 15 -4.14 -29.60 -33.62
C ALA A 15 -5.06 -28.37 -33.50
N VAL A 16 -5.49 -28.04 -32.28
CA VAL A 16 -6.18 -26.78 -32.00
C VAL A 16 -5.13 -25.68 -31.84
N ALA A 17 -4.97 -24.86 -32.88
CA ALA A 17 -4.12 -23.69 -32.82
C ALA A 17 -4.75 -22.63 -31.91
N ALA A 18 -4.13 -22.38 -30.74
CA ALA A 18 -4.52 -21.30 -29.86
C ALA A 18 -3.96 -19.96 -30.38
N SER A 19 -4.76 -19.22 -31.14
CA SER A 19 -4.44 -17.85 -31.57
C SER A 19 -4.51 -16.89 -30.38
N VAL A 20 -3.36 -16.62 -29.76
CA VAL A 20 -3.22 -15.60 -28.71
C VAL A 20 -3.30 -14.21 -29.35
N ALA A 21 -4.44 -13.55 -29.19
CA ALA A 21 -4.60 -12.15 -29.52
C ALA A 21 -3.88 -11.29 -28.46
N LEU A 22 -2.70 -10.78 -28.81
CA LEU A 22 -1.99 -9.78 -28.02
C LEU A 22 -2.73 -8.43 -28.10
N ALA A 23 -3.63 -8.19 -27.15
CA ALA A 23 -4.17 -6.85 -26.91
C ALA A 23 -3.07 -6.01 -26.22
N PRO A 24 -2.65 -4.87 -26.79
CA PRO A 24 -1.68 -3.99 -26.12
C PRO A 24 -2.36 -3.31 -24.93
N SER A 25 -1.96 -3.70 -23.71
CA SER A 25 -2.37 -3.02 -22.48
C SER A 25 -1.81 -1.59 -22.49
N VAL A 26 -2.67 -0.61 -22.77
CA VAL A 26 -2.29 0.81 -22.67
C VAL A 26 -2.10 1.16 -21.20
N ILE A 27 -0.85 1.26 -20.77
CA ILE A 27 -0.51 1.72 -19.42
C ILE A 27 -0.81 3.22 -19.35
N ALA A 28 -2.02 3.55 -18.87
CA ALA A 28 -2.33 4.90 -18.44
C ALA A 28 -1.52 5.20 -17.18
N ALA A 29 -0.37 5.84 -17.34
CA ALA A 29 0.41 6.36 -16.22
C ALA A 29 -0.39 7.50 -15.57
N SER A 30 -0.98 7.23 -14.40
CA SER A 30 -1.53 8.28 -13.55
C SER A 30 -0.42 9.29 -13.23
N PRO A 31 -0.61 10.61 -13.43
CA PRO A 31 0.36 11.58 -12.98
C PRO A 31 0.41 11.54 -11.46
N ALA A 32 1.57 11.14 -10.92
CA ALA A 32 1.84 11.31 -9.51
C ALA A 32 1.85 12.81 -9.21
N LEU A 33 0.83 13.29 -8.49
CA LEU A 33 0.80 14.66 -7.99
C LEU A 33 1.84 14.79 -6.87
N ALA A 34 3.08 15.03 -7.26
CA ALA A 34 4.12 15.43 -6.32
C ALA A 34 3.68 16.73 -5.64
N ALA A 35 3.58 16.70 -4.31
CA ALA A 35 3.39 17.91 -3.51
C ALA A 35 4.50 18.91 -3.87
N GLY A 36 4.14 20.18 -4.06
CA GLY A 36 5.00 21.15 -4.74
C GLY A 36 6.31 21.44 -4.01
N CYS A 37 7.39 20.75 -4.40
CA CYS A 37 8.75 21.17 -4.06
C CYS A 37 9.16 22.30 -4.99
N SER A 38 9.57 23.43 -4.42
CA SER A 38 10.09 24.59 -5.15
C SER A 38 11.46 24.97 -4.59
N GLY A 39 12.39 25.29 -5.49
CA GLY A 39 13.76 25.66 -5.14
C GLY A 39 14.56 26.06 -6.38
N PRO A 40 15.60 26.90 -6.24
CA PRO A 40 16.48 27.27 -7.35
C PRO A 40 17.32 26.07 -7.83
N PRO A 41 17.77 26.05 -9.09
CA PRO A 41 18.53 24.93 -9.64
C PRO A 41 19.82 24.68 -8.83
N GLY A 42 19.88 23.50 -8.20
CA GLY A 42 20.99 23.08 -7.32
C GLY A 42 20.54 22.68 -5.92
N HIS A 43 19.40 23.19 -5.42
CA HIS A 43 18.84 22.84 -4.12
C HIS A 43 17.33 22.59 -4.22
N ILE A 44 16.90 21.35 -3.95
CA ILE A 44 15.49 20.95 -3.93
C ILE A 44 15.20 20.39 -2.54
N ASP A 45 14.60 21.23 -1.68
CA ASP A 45 14.21 20.85 -0.33
C ASP A 45 12.73 20.45 -0.29
N CYS A 46 12.47 19.15 -0.33
CA CYS A 46 11.13 18.57 -0.13
C CYS A 46 10.91 18.25 1.36
N ASN A 47 10.67 19.26 2.20
CA ASN A 47 10.38 19.04 3.63
C ASN A 47 9.19 19.89 4.14
N LEU A 48 8.24 19.25 4.79
CA LEU A 48 6.96 19.83 5.24
C LEU A 48 7.08 20.67 6.53
N THR A 49 8.29 21.11 6.89
CA THR A 49 8.62 21.81 8.15
C THR A 49 8.84 23.32 7.98
N GLY A 50 8.63 23.88 6.79
CA GLY A 50 8.85 25.31 6.47
C GLY A 50 7.89 26.32 7.14
N VAL A 51 7.04 25.89 8.09
CA VAL A 51 6.09 26.76 8.81
C VAL A 51 6.38 26.77 10.31
N ILE A 52 7.58 27.24 10.67
CA ILE A 52 7.86 27.81 11.99
C ILE A 52 8.33 29.25 11.73
N GLY A 53 7.70 30.22 12.41
CA GLY A 53 7.87 31.65 12.14
C GLY A 53 9.31 32.13 12.29
N GLY A 54 9.73 33.04 11.41
CA GLY A 54 11.09 33.58 11.40
C GLY A 54 11.42 34.40 12.65
N GLY A 55 12.48 34.01 13.35
CA GLY A 55 13.18 34.87 14.31
C GLY A 55 14.27 35.66 13.59
N SER A 56 14.28 36.99 13.77
CA SER A 56 15.29 37.87 13.17
C SER A 56 16.61 37.82 13.95
N GLY A 57 17.66 37.26 13.32
CA GLY A 57 19.05 37.32 13.79
C GLY A 57 19.94 37.94 12.71
N GLY A 58 20.73 38.95 13.07
CA GLY A 58 21.48 39.76 12.11
C GLY A 58 22.88 39.23 11.76
N GLY A 59 23.60 40.01 10.94
CA GLY A 59 25.00 39.79 10.56
C GLY A 59 25.31 40.51 9.25
N GLY A 60 26.42 41.25 9.17
CA GLY A 60 26.81 42.01 7.96
C GLY A 60 28.21 41.67 7.46
N GLY A 61 28.68 42.37 6.42
CA GLY A 61 30.10 42.48 6.08
C GLY A 61 30.47 42.33 4.59
N SER A 62 31.29 43.27 4.07
CA SER A 62 32.06 43.26 2.79
C SER A 62 31.27 43.11 1.46
N GLY A 63 31.72 43.57 0.28
CA GLY A 63 32.89 44.38 -0.12
C GLY A 63 33.70 43.74 -1.26
N GLY A 64 34.00 44.38 -2.41
CA GLY A 64 33.52 45.68 -2.94
C GLY A 64 34.53 46.36 -3.89
N GLY A 65 34.27 46.42 -5.22
CA GLY A 65 35.13 47.12 -6.20
C GLY A 65 34.87 46.79 -7.68
N GLY A 66 34.87 47.83 -8.54
CA GLY A 66 35.04 47.80 -10.02
C GLY A 66 33.92 47.18 -10.88
N GLY A 67 33.58 47.68 -12.08
CA GLY A 67 33.99 48.92 -12.77
C GLY A 67 33.96 48.79 -14.31
N GLY A 68 33.21 49.66 -15.01
CA GLY A 68 33.46 50.02 -16.41
C GLY A 68 32.54 49.47 -17.53
N GLY A 69 31.69 50.34 -18.08
CA GLY A 69 31.13 50.28 -19.45
C GLY A 69 30.04 49.23 -19.75
N GLY A 70 29.01 49.51 -20.55
CA GLY A 70 28.58 50.75 -21.19
C GLY A 70 27.74 50.47 -22.44
N GLY A 71 26.48 50.96 -22.48
CA GLY A 71 25.65 50.92 -23.69
C GLY A 71 24.14 50.75 -23.44
N GLY A 72 23.38 51.82 -23.68
CA GLY A 72 21.96 51.75 -24.04
C GLY A 72 20.95 51.43 -22.93
N SER A 73 20.53 52.44 -22.17
CA SER A 73 19.22 52.42 -21.50
C SER A 73 18.45 53.70 -21.80
N ASP A 74 17.32 53.57 -22.50
CA ASP A 74 16.26 54.58 -22.55
C ASP A 74 15.60 54.66 -21.17
N ALA A 75 16.33 55.22 -20.21
CA ALA A 75 15.86 55.47 -18.87
C ALA A 75 15.03 56.76 -18.88
N ALA A 76 13.75 56.65 -18.55
CA ALA A 76 12.92 57.81 -18.23
C ALA A 76 13.60 58.63 -17.12
N PRO A 77 13.48 59.98 -17.14
CA PRO A 77 14.07 60.81 -16.09
C PRO A 77 13.50 60.40 -14.72
N PRO A 78 14.34 60.34 -13.66
CA PRO A 78 13.83 60.07 -12.33
C PRO A 78 12.85 61.18 -11.92
N PRO A 79 11.76 60.85 -11.19
CA PRO A 79 10.86 61.87 -10.68
C PRO A 79 11.63 62.82 -9.76
N ILE A 80 11.49 64.11 -10.04
CA ILE A 80 12.03 65.19 -9.22
C ILE A 80 11.22 65.24 -7.91
N ASP A 81 11.91 65.52 -6.79
CA ASP A 81 11.36 65.69 -5.45
C ASP A 81 10.77 64.45 -4.74
N LEU A 82 11.55 63.36 -4.67
CA LEU A 82 11.44 62.39 -3.57
C LEU A 82 12.81 62.14 -2.93
N ASN A 83 12.89 62.26 -1.62
CA ASN A 83 14.09 61.91 -0.85
C ASN A 83 14.19 60.38 -0.66
N PRO A 84 15.39 59.82 -0.36
CA PRO A 84 15.59 58.36 -0.32
C PRO A 84 14.73 57.57 0.68
N ASN A 85 14.00 58.26 1.57
CA ASN A 85 13.21 57.65 2.64
C ASN A 85 11.69 57.70 2.38
N GLU A 86 11.22 58.40 1.33
CA GLU A 86 9.77 58.58 1.06
C GLU A 86 9.11 57.37 0.36
N ALA A 87 9.89 56.39 -0.09
CA ALA A 87 9.40 55.19 -0.79
C ALA A 87 9.11 53.98 0.12
N ILE A 88 9.09 54.13 1.46
CA ILE A 88 8.79 53.04 2.41
C ILE A 88 7.58 53.37 3.29
N GLY A 89 6.52 53.90 2.67
CA GLY A 89 5.18 53.89 3.23
C GLY A 89 4.37 52.73 2.66
N VAL A 90 4.20 51.64 3.41
CA VAL A 90 3.08 50.72 3.14
C VAL A 90 1.78 51.46 3.44
N ASN A 91 1.23 52.13 2.43
CA ASN A 91 -0.08 52.78 2.51
C ASN A 91 -1.12 51.67 2.73
N PRO A 92 -1.73 51.54 3.92
CA PRO A 92 -2.67 50.47 4.19
C PRO A 92 -3.97 50.83 3.47
N VAL A 93 -4.21 50.22 2.31
CA VAL A 93 -5.49 50.38 1.61
C VAL A 93 -6.59 49.87 2.54
N PRO A 94 -7.52 50.72 3.01
CA PRO A 94 -8.58 50.26 3.90
C PRO A 94 -9.50 49.29 3.13
N GLY A 95 -9.43 48.01 3.48
CA GLY A 95 -10.11 46.93 2.74
C GLY A 95 -9.19 45.92 2.05
N GLY A 96 -7.86 46.01 2.20
CA GLY A 96 -6.96 44.92 1.86
C GLY A 96 -7.27 43.68 2.71
N ALA A 97 -8.00 42.72 2.15
CA ALA A 97 -8.38 41.49 2.84
C ALA A 97 -7.13 40.73 3.28
N ALA A 98 -7.11 40.26 4.54
CA ALA A 98 -6.03 39.42 5.05
C ALA A 98 -5.89 38.17 4.15
N PRO A 99 -4.66 37.65 3.93
CA PRO A 99 -4.46 36.42 3.17
C PRO A 99 -5.35 35.31 3.74
N VAL A 100 -6.16 34.70 2.88
CA VAL A 100 -7.04 33.60 3.28
C VAL A 100 -6.17 32.48 3.84
N ALA A 101 -6.44 32.05 5.07
CA ALA A 101 -5.69 30.98 5.70
C ALA A 101 -5.74 29.72 4.82
N PRO A 102 -4.63 28.98 4.67
CA PRO A 102 -4.63 27.75 3.89
C PRO A 102 -5.64 26.77 4.46
N ALA A 103 -6.45 26.16 3.59
CA ALA A 103 -7.47 25.20 4.00
C ALA A 103 -6.85 24.00 4.74
N PRO A 104 -7.52 23.45 5.76
CA PRO A 104 -7.01 22.30 6.48
C PRO A 104 -6.87 21.08 5.56
N PRO A 105 -5.87 20.21 5.79
CA PRO A 105 -5.70 18.98 5.01
C PRO A 105 -6.92 18.06 5.12
N ASN A 106 -7.21 17.31 4.05
CA ASN A 106 -8.36 16.41 4.02
C ASN A 106 -8.18 15.26 5.02
N THR A 107 -9.17 15.09 5.90
CA THR A 107 -9.20 14.07 6.96
C THR A 107 -9.00 12.66 6.41
N ILE A 108 -9.61 12.27 5.28
CA ILE A 108 -9.49 10.90 4.77
C ILE A 108 -8.06 10.58 4.29
N LEU A 109 -7.32 11.58 3.80
CA LEU A 109 -5.92 11.42 3.40
C LEU A 109 -5.01 11.29 4.61
N LEU A 110 -5.31 12.01 5.71
CA LEU A 110 -4.61 11.85 6.99
C LEU A 110 -4.84 10.45 7.60
N VAL A 111 -6.07 9.94 7.56
CA VAL A 111 -6.40 8.59 8.04
C VAL A 111 -5.72 7.53 7.15
N GLN A 112 -5.76 7.67 5.83
CA GLN A 112 -5.07 6.75 4.92
C GLN A 112 -3.56 6.75 5.18
N HIS A 113 -2.93 7.92 5.38
CA HIS A 113 -1.52 8.02 5.73
C HIS A 113 -1.18 7.35 7.08
N ALA A 114 -2.05 7.50 8.09
CA ALA A 114 -1.93 6.79 9.38
C ALA A 114 -1.97 5.26 9.20
N MET A 115 -2.76 4.77 8.24
CA MET A 115 -2.89 3.35 7.93
C MET A 115 -1.76 2.81 7.05
N ASP A 116 -1.27 3.57 6.08
CA ASP A 116 -0.14 3.20 5.22
C ASP A 116 1.17 3.10 6.02
N THR A 117 1.29 3.86 7.11
CA THR A 117 2.40 3.82 8.06
C THR A 117 2.21 2.78 9.19
N ALA A 118 1.02 2.17 9.31
CA ALA A 118 0.72 1.18 10.33
C ALA A 118 1.41 -0.17 10.06
N TYR A 119 2.03 -0.75 11.09
CA TYR A 119 2.84 -1.95 10.92
C TYR A 119 2.01 -3.26 10.96
N PHE A 120 1.59 -3.72 9.79
CA PHE A 120 0.97 -5.05 9.60
C PHE A 120 2.00 -6.17 9.59
N ARG A 121 2.19 -6.84 10.73
CA ARG A 121 3.05 -8.03 10.87
C ARG A 121 2.68 -9.13 9.86
N VAL A 122 3.68 -9.70 9.20
CA VAL A 122 3.50 -10.81 8.24
C VAL A 122 2.95 -12.04 8.99
N PRO A 123 1.78 -12.58 8.58
CA PRO A 123 1.18 -13.72 9.25
C PRO A 123 2.02 -15.00 9.07
N LYS A 124 2.19 -15.78 10.14
CA LYS A 124 2.93 -17.04 10.17
C LYS A 124 1.97 -18.23 10.13
N VAL A 125 2.06 -19.00 9.04
CA VAL A 125 1.31 -20.24 8.80
C VAL A 125 1.80 -21.38 9.70
N HIS A 126 0.86 -22.16 10.23
CA HIS A 126 1.11 -23.41 10.93
C HIS A 126 0.14 -24.51 10.48
N THR A 127 0.61 -25.77 10.55
CA THR A 127 -0.19 -26.95 10.22
C THR A 127 -0.05 -28.03 11.29
N ALA A 128 -1.08 -28.86 11.46
CA ALA A 128 -0.99 -30.12 12.21
C ALA A 128 -1.51 -31.28 11.34
N PRO A 129 -0.68 -32.28 10.98
CA PRO A 129 0.74 -32.40 11.32
C PRO A 129 1.61 -31.31 10.67
N ALA A 130 2.78 -31.03 11.26
CA ALA A 130 3.65 -29.92 10.87
C ALA A 130 4.56 -30.29 9.68
N GLY A 131 4.60 -29.46 8.64
CA GLY A 131 5.53 -29.56 7.49
C GLY A 131 5.25 -30.71 6.50
N LYS A 132 4.71 -31.84 6.98
CA LYS A 132 4.27 -32.98 6.16
C LYS A 132 2.94 -33.51 6.66
N THR A 133 2.01 -33.74 5.74
CA THR A 133 0.75 -34.46 5.96
C THR A 133 0.55 -35.53 4.89
N TYR A 134 -0.62 -36.17 4.84
CA TYR A 134 -0.94 -37.24 3.91
C TYR A 134 -2.29 -37.02 3.22
N VAL A 135 -2.45 -37.57 2.02
CA VAL A 135 -3.74 -37.68 1.34
C VAL A 135 -4.75 -38.37 2.28
N ARG A 136 -6.00 -37.86 2.31
CA ARG A 136 -7.08 -38.29 3.22
C ARG A 136 -6.84 -38.07 4.72
N LEU A 137 -5.72 -37.48 5.14
CA LEU A 137 -5.51 -37.07 6.53
C LEU A 137 -6.05 -35.66 6.79
N ARG A 138 -6.90 -35.51 7.82
CA ARG A 138 -7.38 -34.20 8.27
C ARG A 138 -6.21 -33.39 8.82
N THR A 139 -5.90 -32.28 8.16
CA THR A 139 -4.81 -31.37 8.51
C THR A 139 -5.41 -30.10 9.10
N SER A 140 -5.13 -29.80 10.37
CA SER A 140 -5.54 -28.53 10.97
C SER A 140 -4.63 -27.39 10.51
N LEU A 141 -5.20 -26.20 10.35
CA LEU A 141 -4.54 -25.01 9.80
C LEU A 141 -4.79 -23.84 10.74
N TRP A 142 -3.76 -23.09 11.11
CA TRP A 142 -3.93 -21.83 11.84
C TRP A 142 -2.81 -20.85 11.50
N VAL A 143 -3.06 -19.58 11.79
CA VAL A 143 -2.12 -18.49 11.55
C VAL A 143 -1.79 -17.83 12.89
N THR A 144 -0.61 -17.24 13.01
CA THR A 144 -0.15 -16.48 14.19
C THR A 144 0.60 -15.23 13.76
N GLY A 145 0.84 -14.30 14.70
CA GLY A 145 1.58 -13.07 14.41
C GLY A 145 0.75 -11.97 13.74
N PHE A 146 -0.57 -12.07 13.80
CA PHE A 146 -1.52 -11.03 13.40
C PHE A 146 -2.51 -10.76 14.55
N GLY A 147 -3.16 -9.61 14.54
CA GLY A 147 -4.11 -9.17 15.55
C GLY A 147 -4.68 -7.79 15.20
N PRO A 148 -5.43 -7.14 16.10
CA PRO A 148 -5.84 -5.75 15.92
C PRO A 148 -4.61 -4.83 15.78
N VAL A 149 -4.69 -3.84 14.90
CA VAL A 149 -3.66 -2.82 14.70
C VAL A 149 -4.30 -1.46 14.91
N LYS A 150 -3.79 -0.67 15.85
CA LYS A 150 -4.24 0.70 16.08
C LYS A 150 -3.15 1.67 15.62
N THR A 151 -3.54 2.73 14.90
CA THR A 151 -2.60 3.78 14.51
C THR A 151 -2.31 4.71 15.69
N ASP A 152 -1.17 5.40 15.62
CA ASP A 152 -0.93 6.56 16.46
C ASP A 152 -1.97 7.65 16.17
N LEU A 153 -2.19 8.53 17.15
CA LEU A 153 -3.10 9.67 17.05
C LEU A 153 -2.40 10.81 16.30
N ILE A 154 -2.71 10.99 15.02
CA ILE A 154 -2.13 12.06 14.20
C ILE A 154 -2.92 13.35 14.42
N LYS A 155 -2.24 14.46 14.72
CA LYS A 155 -2.84 15.78 14.91
C LYS A 155 -2.27 16.77 13.91
N VAL A 156 -3.12 17.41 13.10
CA VAL A 156 -2.72 18.45 12.14
C VAL A 156 -3.80 19.53 12.11
N GLY A 157 -3.45 20.77 12.44
CA GLY A 157 -4.45 21.83 12.66
C GLY A 157 -5.34 21.51 13.87
N ALA A 158 -6.64 21.83 13.77
CA ALA A 158 -7.66 21.51 14.76
C ALA A 158 -8.41 20.20 14.44
N GLN A 159 -7.71 19.18 13.94
CA GLN A 159 -8.21 17.80 13.81
C GLN A 159 -7.21 16.78 14.38
N ALA A 160 -7.74 15.75 15.03
CA ALA A 160 -7.00 14.62 15.57
C ALA A 160 -7.62 13.31 15.06
N VAL A 161 -6.87 12.54 14.27
CA VAL A 161 -7.35 11.30 13.64
C VAL A 161 -6.71 10.04 14.23
N GLN A 162 -7.50 8.97 14.34
CA GLN A 162 -7.01 7.64 14.71
C GLN A 162 -7.79 6.57 13.93
N ALA A 163 -7.09 5.52 13.49
CA ALA A 163 -7.69 4.35 12.87
C ALA A 163 -7.38 3.06 13.66
N GLU A 164 -8.27 2.09 13.55
CA GLU A 164 -8.17 0.78 14.17
C GLU A 164 -8.61 -0.30 13.17
N ALA A 165 -7.70 -1.22 12.87
CA ALA A 165 -7.89 -2.35 11.98
C ALA A 165 -8.14 -3.62 12.80
N THR A 166 -9.33 -4.21 12.66
CA THR A 166 -9.73 -5.43 13.36
C THR A 166 -9.73 -6.62 12.38
N PRO A 167 -9.05 -7.75 12.69
CA PRO A 167 -9.00 -8.89 11.79
C PRO A 167 -10.38 -9.55 11.67
N GLU A 168 -10.88 -9.66 10.44
CA GLU A 168 -12.22 -10.15 10.13
C GLU A 168 -12.19 -11.58 9.57
N SER A 169 -11.26 -11.87 8.66
CA SER A 169 -11.24 -13.16 7.97
C SER A 169 -9.83 -13.62 7.57
N VAL A 170 -9.68 -14.94 7.43
CA VAL A 170 -8.48 -15.59 6.89
C VAL A 170 -8.88 -16.47 5.71
N VAL A 171 -8.31 -16.19 4.53
CA VAL A 171 -8.49 -17.00 3.32
C VAL A 171 -7.19 -17.73 3.02
N TRP A 172 -7.26 -19.06 2.99
CA TRP A 172 -6.14 -19.92 2.66
C TRP A 172 -6.12 -20.27 1.17
N ASN A 173 -4.93 -20.27 0.58
CA ASN A 173 -4.64 -21.00 -0.65
C ASN A 173 -3.85 -22.26 -0.30
N LEU A 174 -4.43 -23.43 -0.57
CA LEU A 174 -3.85 -24.74 -0.24
C LEU A 174 -3.17 -25.40 -1.45
N GLY A 175 -3.01 -24.68 -2.56
CA GLY A 175 -2.45 -25.17 -3.82
C GLY A 175 -3.41 -26.03 -4.65
N GLU A 176 -4.29 -26.82 -4.03
CA GLU A 176 -5.39 -27.51 -4.74
C GLU A 176 -6.78 -26.86 -4.56
N LYS A 177 -6.96 -26.02 -3.54
CA LYS A 177 -8.24 -25.33 -3.24
C LYS A 177 -8.03 -24.07 -2.40
N GLN A 178 -8.92 -23.08 -2.54
CA GLN A 178 -9.07 -21.99 -1.57
C GLN A 178 -10.07 -22.34 -0.45
N LEU A 179 -9.72 -22.00 0.79
CA LEU A 179 -10.53 -22.24 2.00
C LEU A 179 -10.67 -20.94 2.79
N ASN A 180 -11.89 -20.41 2.89
CA ASN A 180 -12.19 -19.33 3.83
C ASN A 180 -12.40 -19.93 5.23
N CYS A 181 -11.71 -19.36 6.21
CA CYS A 181 -11.63 -19.80 7.59
C CYS A 181 -12.36 -18.85 8.58
N GLY A 182 -12.93 -17.75 8.09
CA GLY A 182 -13.47 -16.68 8.93
C GLY A 182 -12.39 -16.07 9.83
N ALA A 183 -12.81 -15.46 10.94
CA ALA A 183 -11.90 -14.85 11.92
C ALA A 183 -11.01 -15.86 12.70
N GLY A 184 -11.08 -17.17 12.39
CA GLY A 184 -10.52 -18.28 13.18
C GLY A 184 -9.02 -18.18 13.46
N ASN A 185 -8.66 -17.50 14.55
CA ASN A 185 -7.31 -17.05 14.88
C ASN A 185 -6.74 -17.78 16.10
N GLY A 186 -6.32 -19.04 15.92
CA GLY A 186 -5.54 -19.73 16.95
C GLY A 186 -5.37 -21.22 16.73
N LYS A 187 -4.39 -21.82 17.41
CA LYS A 187 -4.13 -23.27 17.44
C LYS A 187 -5.32 -24.08 17.99
N GLU A 188 -6.10 -23.45 18.87
CA GLU A 188 -7.36 -23.96 19.44
C GLU A 188 -8.53 -23.95 18.43
N SER A 189 -8.41 -23.23 17.30
CA SER A 189 -9.48 -23.01 16.34
C SER A 189 -9.75 -24.27 15.48
N LYS A 190 -10.48 -25.23 16.05
CA LYS A 190 -10.86 -26.52 15.43
C LYS A 190 -11.70 -26.39 14.15
N THR A 191 -12.13 -25.18 13.79
CA THR A 191 -12.90 -24.86 12.57
C THR A 191 -12.03 -24.93 11.31
N CYS A 192 -10.74 -24.59 11.41
CA CYS A 192 -9.83 -24.54 10.28
C CYS A 192 -9.09 -25.86 10.08
N SER A 193 -9.60 -26.69 9.17
CA SER A 193 -8.94 -27.92 8.76
C SER A 193 -9.29 -28.30 7.33
N TYR A 194 -8.34 -28.92 6.64
CA TYR A 194 -8.53 -29.43 5.29
C TYR A 194 -8.01 -30.87 5.15
N THR A 195 -8.61 -31.64 4.26
CA THR A 195 -8.23 -33.01 3.97
C THR A 195 -7.81 -33.10 2.51
N TYR A 196 -6.50 -33.20 2.27
CA TYR A 196 -5.94 -33.21 0.92
C TYR A 196 -6.39 -34.41 0.11
N GLN A 197 -6.71 -34.20 -1.16
CA GLN A 197 -7.16 -35.22 -2.09
C GLN A 197 -6.05 -35.72 -3.02
N ARG A 198 -5.00 -34.91 -3.23
CA ARG A 198 -3.90 -35.24 -4.16
C ARG A 198 -2.53 -35.09 -3.49
N SER A 199 -1.62 -36.01 -3.80
CA SER A 199 -0.22 -35.90 -3.36
C SER A 199 0.46 -34.68 -3.96
N SER A 200 1.38 -34.06 -3.20
CA SER A 200 2.19 -32.95 -3.68
C SER A 200 3.36 -33.37 -4.58
N ALA A 201 3.56 -34.67 -4.85
CA ALA A 201 4.71 -35.17 -5.62
C ALA A 201 4.81 -34.60 -7.04
N ALA A 202 3.67 -34.27 -7.67
CA ALA A 202 3.60 -33.65 -8.99
C ALA A 202 3.73 -32.11 -8.96
N GLN A 203 3.83 -31.49 -7.78
CA GLN A 203 3.99 -30.04 -7.65
C GLN A 203 5.45 -29.62 -7.82
N PRO A 204 5.75 -28.39 -8.29
CA PRO A 204 7.10 -27.85 -8.33
C PRO A 204 7.80 -27.93 -6.96
N GLY A 205 8.91 -28.66 -6.89
CA GLY A 205 9.62 -28.91 -5.63
C GLY A 205 8.86 -29.83 -4.65
N GLY A 206 8.01 -30.73 -5.15
CA GLY A 206 7.38 -31.83 -4.41
C GLY A 206 6.45 -31.41 -3.27
N SER A 207 6.05 -30.15 -3.20
CA SER A 207 5.32 -29.54 -2.07
C SER A 207 4.28 -28.54 -2.56
N TYR A 208 3.12 -28.47 -1.90
CA TYR A 208 2.22 -27.34 -2.08
C TYR A 208 2.83 -26.10 -1.44
N LYS A 209 2.71 -24.95 -2.09
CA LYS A 209 3.12 -23.64 -1.55
C LYS A 209 1.90 -22.96 -0.97
N ILE A 210 1.59 -23.28 0.28
CA ILE A 210 0.38 -22.78 0.94
C ILE A 210 0.58 -21.35 1.44
N THR A 211 -0.45 -20.52 1.31
CA THR A 211 -0.48 -19.16 1.85
C THR A 211 -1.78 -18.90 2.61
N ALA A 212 -1.75 -17.95 3.54
CA ALA A 212 -2.92 -17.40 4.20
C ALA A 212 -2.93 -15.89 4.00
N THR A 213 -4.03 -15.36 3.48
CA THR A 213 -4.32 -13.93 3.40
C THR A 213 -5.26 -13.59 4.55
N VAL A 214 -4.83 -12.68 5.42
CA VAL A 214 -5.66 -12.12 6.49
C VAL A 214 -6.27 -10.82 5.96
N THR A 215 -7.55 -10.59 6.26
CA THR A 215 -8.29 -9.36 5.96
C THR A 215 -8.67 -8.66 7.26
N TRP A 216 -8.49 -7.35 7.32
CA TRP A 216 -8.91 -6.49 8.42
C TRP A 216 -9.94 -5.46 7.95
N THR A 217 -11.01 -5.31 8.72
CA THR A 217 -11.93 -4.18 8.61
C THR A 217 -11.33 -3.00 9.37
N VAL A 218 -11.33 -1.82 8.77
CA VAL A 218 -10.68 -0.62 9.31
C VAL A 218 -11.73 0.44 9.62
N HIS A 219 -11.84 0.80 10.89
CA HIS A 219 -12.66 1.89 11.37
C HIS A 219 -11.77 3.05 11.80
N TRP A 220 -12.22 4.29 11.58
CA TRP A 220 -11.49 5.48 12.00
C TRP A 220 -12.40 6.50 12.67
N THR A 221 -11.78 7.37 13.47
CA THR A 221 -12.42 8.51 14.11
C THR A 221 -11.61 9.79 13.89
N CYS A 222 -12.28 10.92 13.92
CA CYS A 222 -11.68 12.26 13.91
C CYS A 222 -12.36 13.11 14.99
N ASP A 223 -11.56 13.83 15.77
CA ASP A 223 -12.02 14.81 16.75
C ASP A 223 -11.45 16.20 16.43
N GLY A 224 -12.30 17.23 16.49
CA GLY A 224 -11.92 18.62 16.27
C GLY A 224 -12.67 19.35 15.15
N ALA A 225 -12.46 20.66 15.06
CA ALA A 225 -13.22 21.57 14.18
C ALA A 225 -12.86 21.44 12.68
N ASP A 226 -11.65 20.96 12.36
CA ASP A 226 -11.19 20.77 10.98
C ASP A 226 -11.59 19.40 10.38
N CYS A 227 -12.27 18.54 11.16
CA CYS A 227 -12.66 17.19 10.74
C CYS A 227 -13.73 17.21 9.64
N GLN A 228 -13.44 16.57 8.51
CA GLN A 228 -14.37 16.37 7.40
C GLN A 228 -15.25 15.12 7.65
N GLY A 229 -15.91 15.10 8.82
CA GLY A 229 -16.62 13.94 9.38
C GLY A 229 -15.89 13.31 10.56
N ASN A 230 -16.65 12.77 11.51
CA ASN A 230 -16.13 12.36 12.82
C ASN A 230 -15.65 10.90 12.87
N GLY A 231 -15.81 10.16 11.77
CA GLY A 231 -15.41 8.77 11.64
C GLY A 231 -16.05 8.07 10.45
N GLY A 232 -15.65 6.82 10.23
CA GLY A 232 -16.16 5.97 9.16
C GLY A 232 -15.29 4.74 8.94
N ASP A 233 -15.45 4.13 7.77
CA ASP A 233 -14.71 2.94 7.37
C ASP A 233 -13.70 3.27 6.27
N LEU A 234 -12.60 2.52 6.21
CA LEU A 234 -11.68 2.51 5.07
C LEU A 234 -11.78 1.19 4.28
N ALA A 235 -11.16 1.17 3.10
CA ALA A 235 -10.99 -0.05 2.33
C ALA A 235 -10.29 -1.14 3.19
N PRO A 236 -10.81 -2.39 3.21
CA PRO A 236 -10.24 -3.46 4.01
C PRO A 236 -8.76 -3.69 3.70
N GLN A 237 -7.95 -3.79 4.75
CA GLN A 237 -6.53 -4.07 4.61
C GLN A 237 -6.28 -5.57 4.50
N GLN A 238 -5.29 -5.96 3.72
CA GLN A 238 -4.95 -7.37 3.50
C GLN A 238 -3.45 -7.59 3.61
N GLN A 239 -3.05 -8.71 4.22
CA GLN A 239 -1.66 -9.11 4.35
C GLN A 239 -1.57 -10.61 4.11
N THR A 240 -0.71 -11.02 3.18
CA THR A 240 -0.53 -12.43 2.82
C THR A 240 0.75 -12.99 3.43
N SER A 241 0.68 -14.20 3.98
CA SER A 241 1.84 -14.92 4.51
C SER A 241 2.86 -15.23 3.41
N VAL A 242 4.12 -15.43 3.79
CA VAL A 242 5.11 -16.05 2.90
C VAL A 242 4.63 -17.46 2.46
N PRO A 243 4.89 -17.89 1.21
CA PRO A 243 4.54 -19.22 0.74
C PRO A 243 5.26 -20.31 1.54
N THR A 244 4.49 -21.11 2.27
CA THR A 244 5.02 -22.16 3.15
C THR A 244 4.96 -23.51 2.44
N PRO A 245 6.05 -24.28 2.35
CA PRO A 245 6.02 -25.61 1.77
C PRO A 245 5.29 -26.60 2.69
N LEU A 246 4.29 -27.30 2.16
CA LEU A 246 3.66 -28.45 2.81
C LEU A 246 3.79 -29.68 1.90
N VAL A 247 4.41 -30.73 2.41
CA VAL A 247 4.51 -32.02 1.70
C VAL A 247 3.24 -32.83 2.00
N VAL A 248 2.58 -33.34 0.95
CA VAL A 248 1.42 -34.24 1.05
C VAL A 248 1.81 -35.58 0.44
N GLY A 249 2.16 -36.52 1.31
CA GLY A 249 2.47 -37.90 0.92
C GLY A 249 1.21 -38.74 0.69
N GLU A 250 1.40 -39.93 0.15
CA GLU A 250 0.36 -40.96 0.11
C GLU A 250 0.82 -42.15 0.97
N ILE A 251 -0.12 -42.81 1.65
CA ILE A 251 0.17 -44.00 2.46
C ILE A 251 -0.12 -45.22 1.60
N GLN A 252 0.91 -45.99 1.28
CA GLN A 252 0.81 -47.25 0.55
C GLN A 252 1.08 -48.40 1.52
N THR A 253 0.20 -49.41 1.52
CA THR A 253 0.36 -50.64 2.30
C THR A 253 0.66 -51.81 1.36
N THR A 254 1.88 -52.32 1.38
CA THR A 254 2.28 -53.51 0.63
C THR A 254 2.13 -54.73 1.53
N THR A 255 1.11 -55.56 1.29
CA THR A 255 0.94 -56.82 2.01
C THR A 255 1.67 -57.94 1.26
N SER A 256 2.86 -58.31 1.73
CA SER A 256 3.50 -59.57 1.32
C SER A 256 2.74 -60.74 1.96
N GLN A 257 2.19 -61.62 1.12
CA GLN A 257 1.73 -62.96 1.52
C GLN A 257 2.88 -63.96 1.44
#